data_AF-A0A351RCE7-F1
#
_entry.id   AF-A0A351RCE7-F1
#
_cell.length_a   1.000
_cell.length_b   1.000
_cell.length_c   1.000
_cell.angle_alpha   90.00
_cell.angle_beta   90.00
_cell.angle_gamma   90.00
#
_symmetry.space_group_name_H-M   'P 1'
#
loop_
_entity.id
_entity.type
_entity.pdbx_description
1 polymer ?
#
loop_
_entity_poly.entity_id
_entity_poly.type
_entity_poly.pdbx_seq_one_letter_code
_entity_poly.pdbx_strand_id
1 'polypeptide(L)' 'MTTTKQPLSHLDWLESEAIYILREVAGQCSNPVLLFSGGKDSLCILRLAEKAFRPGKFP' A
#
# COMPACT_ATOMS: atom_id res chain seq x y z
N MET A 1 23.15 11.10 -18.93
CA MET A 1 23.16 10.98 -17.46
C MET A 1 22.68 9.58 -17.13
N THR A 2 23.58 8.67 -16.77
CA THR A 2 23.25 7.29 -16.40
C THR A 2 22.69 7.28 -14.99
N THR A 3 21.38 7.11 -14.85
CA THR A 3 20.72 7.01 -13.54
C THR A 3 21.10 5.69 -12.90
N THR A 4 22.05 5.69 -11.98
CA THR A 4 22.35 4.52 -11.13
C THR A 4 21.14 4.24 -10.26
N LYS A 5 20.39 3.18 -10.56
CA LYS A 5 19.24 2.73 -9.77
C LYS A 5 19.78 2.16 -8.45
N GLN A 6 19.62 2.90 -7.36
CA GLN A 6 19.94 2.38 -6.04
C GLN A 6 19.07 1.15 -5.75
N PRO A 7 19.62 0.09 -5.12
CA PRO A 7 18.81 -1.03 -4.70
C PRO A 7 17.73 -0.55 -3.73
N LEU A 8 16.53 -1.15 -3.82
CA LEU A 8 15.44 -0.83 -2.91
C LEU A 8 15.89 -1.08 -1.47
N SER A 9 15.57 -0.14 -0.56
CA SER A 9 15.76 -0.40 0.85
C SER A 9 14.78 -1.49 1.32
N HIS A 10 15.04 -2.06 2.49
CA HIS A 10 14.13 -3.05 3.08
C HIS A 10 12.69 -2.51 3.23
N LEU A 11 12.54 -1.24 3.64
CA LEU A 11 11.22 -0.63 3.79
C LEU A 11 10.55 -0.34 2.46
N ASP A 12 11.31 0.03 1.42
CA ASP A 12 10.75 0.22 0.07
C ASP A 12 10.21 -1.10 -0.48
N TRP A 13 10.90 -2.20 -0.19
CA TRP A 13 10.44 -3.54 -0.59
C TRP A 13 9.14 -3.92 0.11
N LEU A 14 9.07 -3.78 1.45
CA LEU A 14 7.86 -4.06 2.24
C LEU A 14 6.69 -3.17 1.84
N GLU A 15 6.93 -1.89 1.57
CA GLU A 15 5.90 -0.98 1.11
C GLU A 15 5.35 -1.39 -0.27
N SER A 16 6.23 -1.77 -1.19
CA SER A 16 5.83 -2.26 -2.51
C SER A 16 4.98 -3.53 -2.41
N GLU A 17 5.36 -4.47 -1.55
CA GLU A 17 4.62 -5.71 -1.33
C GLU A 17 3.24 -5.43 -0.71
N ALA A 18 3.17 -4.57 0.31
CA ALA A 18 1.91 -4.21 0.95
C ALA A 18 0.95 -3.51 -0.04
N ILE A 19 1.45 -2.58 -0.87
CA ILE A 19 0.65 -1.93 -1.91
C ILE A 19 0.13 -2.95 -2.93
N TYR A 20 0.96 -3.91 -3.33
CA TYR A 20 0.56 -4.98 -4.24
C TYR A 20 -0.60 -5.79 -3.66
N ILE A 21 -0.48 -6.25 -2.40
CA ILE A 21 -1.52 -7.02 -1.72
C ILE A 21 -2.83 -6.23 -1.63
N LEU A 22 -2.77 -4.95 -1.25
CA LEU A 22 -3.96 -4.10 -1.13
C LEU A 22 -4.71 -3.95 -2.47
N ARG A 23 -3.98 -3.84 -3.58
CA ARG A 23 -4.58 -3.76 -4.92
C ARG A 23 -5.19 -5.08 -5.37
N GLU A 24 -4.54 -6.20 -5.09
CA GLU A 24 -5.08 -7.53 -5.40
C GLU A 24 -6.39 -7.78 -4.62
N VAL A 25 -6.41 -7.46 -3.32
CA VAL A 25 -7.64 -7.58 -2.51
C VAL A 25 -8.75 -6.72 -3.07
N ALA A 26 -8.46 -5.46 -3.44
CA ALA A 26 -9.46 -4.57 -4.03
C ALA A 26 -9.96 -5.04 -5.41
N GLY A 27 -9.13 -5.73 -6.19
CA GLY A 27 -9.51 -6.28 -7.49
C GLY A 27 -10.29 -7.60 -7.40
N GLN A 28 -10.09 -8.38 -6.34
CA GLN A 28 -10.69 -9.72 -6.18
C GLN A 28 -11.92 -9.74 -5.26
N CYS A 29 -12.05 -8.78 -4.34
CA CYS A 29 -13.16 -8.71 -3.39
C CYS A 29 -14.27 -7.78 -3.88
N SER A 30 -15.54 -8.20 -3.73
CA SER A 30 -16.68 -7.35 -4.13
C SER A 30 -16.94 -6.16 -3.20
N ASN A 31 -16.61 -6.28 -1.91
CA ASN A 31 -16.80 -5.24 -0.89
C ASN A 31 -15.61 -5.26 0.09
N PRO A 32 -14.41 -4.82 -0.33
CA PRO A 32 -13.26 -4.75 0.56
C PRO A 32 -13.51 -3.74 1.68
N VAL A 33 -13.06 -4.06 2.90
CA VAL A 33 -13.12 -3.15 4.05
C VAL A 33 -11.76 -3.08 4.71
N LEU A 34 -11.40 -1.89 5.21
CA LEU A 34 -10.23 -1.71 6.06
C LEU A 34 -10.65 -1.71 7.53
N LEU A 35 -10.28 -2.75 8.28
CA LEU A 35 -10.49 -2.80 9.72
C LEU A 35 -9.56 -1.81 10.42
N PHE A 36 -10.13 -0.74 10.97
CA PHE A 36 -9.38 0.36 11.56
C PHE A 36 -9.64 0.47 13.07
N SER A 37 -8.61 0.17 13.86
CA SER A 37 -8.65 0.23 15.33
C SER A 37 -8.16 1.56 15.92
N GLY A 38 -7.57 2.45 15.11
CA GLY A 38 -6.92 3.66 15.59
C GLY A 38 -5.52 3.46 16.21
N GLY A 39 -5.00 2.23 16.20
CA GLY A 39 -3.63 1.93 16.64
C GLY A 39 -2.56 2.22 15.58
N LYS A 40 -1.28 2.07 15.96
CA LYS A 40 -0.13 2.30 15.06
C LYS A 40 -0.17 1.44 13.79
N ASP A 41 -0.59 0.19 13.92
CA ASP A 41 -0.54 -0.77 12.80
C ASP A 41 -1.65 -0.44 11.79
N SER A 42 -2.87 -0.18 12.27
CA SER A 42 -3.99 0.21 11.41
C SER A 42 -3.78 1.58 10.76
N LEU A 43 -3.07 2.51 11.41
CA LEU A 43 -2.63 3.77 10.80
C LEU A 43 -1.59 3.56 9.69
N CYS A 44 -0.64 2.65 9.89
CA CYS A 44 0.34 2.28 8.87
C CYS A 44 -0.37 1.70 7.63
N ILE A 45 -1.30 0.76 7.83
CA ILE A 45 -2.08 0.18 6.73
C ILE A 45 -2.94 1.25 6.04
N LEU A 46 -3.58 2.16 6.78
CA LEU A 46 -4.32 3.28 6.18
C LEU A 46 -3.41 4.10 5.26
N ARG A 47 -2.22 4.47 5.73
CA ARG A 47 -1.25 5.22 4.93
C ARG A 47 -0.81 4.47 3.67
N LEU A 48 -0.58 3.17 3.78
CA LEU A 48 -0.21 2.29 2.65
C LEU A 48 -1.35 2.17 1.64
N ALA A 49 -2.58 2.00 2.11
CA ALA A 49 -3.76 1.92 1.25
C ALA A 49 -4.02 3.25 0.53
N GLU A 50 -3.82 4.40 1.17
CA GLU A 50 -3.83 5.67 0.43
C GLU A 50 -2.73 5.75 -0.65
N LYS A 51 -1.55 5.15 -0.46
CA LYS A 51 -0.52 5.09 -1.51
C LYS A 51 -0.92 4.14 -2.63
N ALA A 52 -1.56 3.02 -2.29
CA ALA A 52 -1.98 2.02 -3.25
C ALA A 52 -2.99 2.59 -4.27
N PHE A 53 -3.90 3.47 -3.85
CA PHE A 53 -4.99 3.94 -4.71
C PHE A 53 -4.84 5.36 -5.26
N ARG A 54 -3.85 6.14 -4.83
CA ARG A 54 -3.57 7.47 -5.41
C ARG A 54 -3.23 7.37 -6.91
N PRO A 55 -3.66 8.36 -7.74
CA PRO A 55 -4.45 9.55 -7.38
C PRO A 55 -5.97 9.28 -7.32
N GLY A 56 -6.39 8.03 -7.55
CA GLY A 56 -7.78 7.61 -7.44
C GLY A 56 -8.31 7.69 -6.01
N LYS A 57 -9.62 7.49 -5.88
CA LYS A 57 -10.27 7.41 -4.57
C LYS A 57 -9.87 6.12 -3.87
N PHE A 58 -9.76 6.23 -2.55
CA PHE A 58 -9.72 5.06 -1.68
C PHE A 58 -11.03 4.26 -1.90
N PRO A 59 -10.96 2.94 -2.17
CA PRO A 59 -12.13 2.11 -2.45
C PRO A 59 -13.04 1.96 -1.23
#